data_AF-U5DCB7-F1
#
_entry.id   AF-U5DCB7-F1
#
_cell.length_a   1.000
_cell.length_b   1.000
_cell.length_c   1.000
_cell.angle_alpha   90.00
_cell.angle_beta   90.00
_cell.angle_gamma   90.00
#
_symmetry.space_group_name_H-M   'P 1'
#
loop_
_entity.id
_entity.type
_entity.pdbx_description
1 polymer ?
#
loop_
_entity_poly.entity_id
_entity_poly.type
_entity_poly.pdbx_seq_one_letter_code
_entity_poly.pdbx_strand_id
1 'polypeptide(L)'
;MVFAWGRGDYGQLGLGDDAGRDFPTCIQSLSDKSIVHVSGNDFHTAFLTGEGDLFMTGNNDSGQLGVRSRESQLSSMRVSSLDIYRISHVACGQAHTVAVTDMGAVVSWGASEFGQLGHKDAIDVVDVIQPRIVKGTRDLHFVRVACGAAHTLALTGEDTEFCMLNLL
;
A
#
# COMPACT_ATOMS: atom_id res chain seq x y z
N MET A 1 13.26 14.16 -3.25
CA MET A 1 12.88 14.14 -4.69
C MET A 1 12.63 12.69 -5.09
N VAL A 2 11.61 12.45 -5.90
CA VAL A 2 11.25 11.11 -6.41
C VAL A 2 11.31 11.14 -7.93
N PHE A 3 11.89 10.10 -8.52
CA PHE A 3 11.99 9.93 -9.97
C PHE A 3 11.32 8.63 -10.38
N ALA A 4 10.65 8.64 -11.53
CA ALA A 4 10.04 7.46 -12.13
C ALA A 4 10.42 7.33 -13.61
N TRP A 5 10.50 6.08 -14.07
CA TRP A 5 10.76 5.72 -15.46
C TRP A 5 10.24 4.30 -15.74
N GLY A 6 10.20 3.92 -17.01
CA GLY A 6 9.66 2.65 -17.49
C GLY A 6 8.29 2.81 -18.14
N ARG A 7 7.47 1.76 -18.02
CA ARG A 7 6.12 1.69 -18.57
C ARG A 7 5.17 2.64 -17.82
N GLY A 8 4.31 3.35 -18.56
CA GLY A 8 3.44 4.39 -18.02
C GLY A 8 1.94 4.22 -18.29
N ASP A 9 1.53 3.16 -19.00
CA ASP A 9 0.21 3.01 -19.63
C ASP A 9 -1.01 3.15 -18.70
N TYR A 10 -0.83 3.03 -17.38
CA TYR A 10 -1.89 3.17 -16.38
C TYR A 10 -1.66 4.35 -15.43
N GLY A 11 -0.65 5.19 -15.67
CA GLY A 11 -0.26 6.27 -14.78
C GLY A 11 0.61 5.84 -13.59
N GLN A 12 1.18 4.63 -13.61
CA GLN A 12 1.98 4.08 -12.50
C GLN A 12 3.26 4.87 -12.20
N LEU A 13 3.69 5.73 -13.12
CA LEU A 13 4.81 6.66 -12.95
C LEU A 13 4.41 7.92 -12.18
N GLY A 14 3.12 8.25 -12.07
CA GLY A 14 2.63 9.42 -11.32
C GLY A 14 2.97 10.78 -11.94
N LEU A 15 3.30 10.81 -13.25
CA LEU A 15 3.79 12.01 -13.95
C LEU A 15 2.68 12.91 -14.51
N GLY A 16 1.41 12.51 -14.35
CA GLY A 16 0.25 13.25 -14.87
C GLY A 16 -0.18 12.84 -16.28
N ASP A 17 0.43 11.81 -16.85
CA ASP A 17 0.10 11.22 -18.15
C ASP A 17 0.30 9.69 -18.13
N ASP A 18 -0.05 9.03 -19.24
CA ASP A 18 0.05 7.58 -19.46
C ASP A 18 1.24 7.19 -20.35
N ALA A 19 2.14 8.12 -20.65
CA ALA A 19 3.29 7.85 -21.50
C ALA A 19 4.41 7.17 -20.69
N GLY A 20 5.06 6.18 -21.30
CA GLY A 20 6.30 5.62 -20.77
C GLY A 20 7.43 6.66 -20.74
N ARG A 21 8.45 6.42 -19.91
CA ARG A 21 9.69 7.20 -19.89
C ARG A 21 10.88 6.27 -19.99
N ASP A 22 11.81 6.54 -20.89
CA ASP A 22 13.05 5.78 -21.07
C ASP A 22 14.21 6.32 -20.22
N PHE A 23 14.01 7.43 -19.50
CA PHE A 23 14.96 8.01 -18.55
C PHE A 23 14.28 8.48 -17.25
N PRO A 24 15.03 8.56 -16.13
CA PRO A 24 14.50 9.06 -14.86
C PRO A 24 13.88 10.45 -14.99
N THR A 25 12.58 10.54 -14.70
CA THR A 25 11.82 11.79 -14.76
C THR A 25 11.32 12.16 -13.37
N CYS A 26 11.52 13.41 -12.97
CA CYS A 26 11.11 13.88 -11.63
C CYS A 26 9.59 13.95 -11.51
N ILE A 27 9.04 13.37 -10.45
CA ILE A 27 7.62 13.49 -10.10
C ILE A 27 7.44 14.82 -9.33
N GLN A 28 7.16 15.89 -10.07
CA GLN A 28 7.09 17.24 -9.49
C GLN A 28 5.97 17.39 -8.44
N SER A 29 4.86 16.67 -8.60
CA SER A 29 3.73 16.68 -7.66
C SER A 29 4.07 16.17 -6.26
N LEU A 30 5.20 15.46 -6.10
CA LEU A 30 5.69 14.95 -4.82
C LEU A 30 6.92 15.72 -4.30
N SER A 31 7.32 16.81 -4.96
CA SER A 31 8.56 17.54 -4.65
C SER A 31 8.57 18.18 -3.25
N ASP A 32 7.40 18.57 -2.73
CA ASP A 32 7.20 19.14 -1.40
C ASP A 32 6.87 18.08 -0.34
N LYS A 33 6.82 16.80 -0.72
CA LYS A 33 6.54 15.68 0.19
C LYS A 33 7.84 15.00 0.61
N SER A 34 7.98 14.78 1.92
CA SER A 34 9.09 14.00 2.48
C SER A 34 8.84 12.51 2.28
N ILE A 35 8.90 12.03 1.03
CA ILE A 35 8.76 10.60 0.70
C ILE A 35 9.94 9.82 1.29
N VAL A 36 9.64 8.83 2.14
CA VAL A 36 10.63 7.98 2.84
C VAL A 36 10.60 6.53 2.38
N HIS A 37 9.53 6.09 1.72
CA HIS A 37 9.39 4.74 1.18
C HIS A 37 8.53 4.73 -0.07
N VAL A 38 8.89 3.87 -1.02
CA VAL A 38 8.17 3.69 -2.28
C VAL A 38 7.99 2.19 -2.50
N SER A 39 6.80 1.78 -2.90
CA SER A 39 6.51 0.40 -3.29
C SER A 39 5.73 0.44 -4.60
N GLY A 40 6.22 -0.23 -5.63
CA GLY A 40 5.53 -0.35 -6.91
C GLY A 40 5.50 -1.81 -7.35
N ASN A 41 4.39 -2.22 -7.95
CA ASN A 41 4.23 -3.55 -8.54
C ASN A 41 3.20 -3.47 -9.67
N ASP A 42 3.32 -4.38 -10.65
CA ASP A 42 2.59 -4.42 -11.93
C ASP A 42 2.24 -3.02 -12.47
N PHE A 43 1.03 -2.53 -12.17
CA PHE A 43 0.51 -1.27 -12.69
C PHE A 43 0.18 -0.20 -11.64
N HIS A 44 0.64 -0.29 -10.39
CA HIS A 44 0.43 0.79 -9.42
C HIS A 44 1.62 1.01 -8.48
N THR A 45 1.70 2.24 -7.96
CA THR A 45 2.80 2.68 -7.10
C THR A 45 2.26 3.43 -5.88
N ALA A 46 2.83 3.10 -4.73
CA ALA A 46 2.64 3.71 -3.43
C ALA A 46 3.84 4.58 -3.04
N PHE A 47 3.58 5.78 -2.54
CA PHE A 47 4.57 6.69 -1.98
C PHE A 47 4.17 7.03 -0.54
N LEU A 48 5.03 6.67 0.40
CA LEU A 48 4.82 6.89 1.84
C LEU A 48 5.68 8.05 2.31
N THR A 49 5.04 9.03 2.96
CA THR A 49 5.74 10.16 3.58
C THR A 49 6.29 9.80 4.96
N GLY A 50 7.26 10.57 5.45
CA GLY A 50 7.76 10.47 6.83
C GLY A 50 6.69 10.74 7.89
N GLU A 51 5.63 11.47 7.52
CA GLU A 51 4.46 11.72 8.40
C GLU A 51 3.43 10.59 8.40
N GLY A 52 3.65 9.54 7.61
CA GLY A 52 2.76 8.40 7.50
C GLY A 52 1.59 8.59 6.53
N ASP A 53 1.58 9.68 5.76
CA ASP A 53 0.63 9.87 4.67
C ASP A 53 0.98 8.97 3.48
N LEU A 54 -0.04 8.34 2.91
CA LEU A 54 0.07 7.47 1.75
C LEU A 54 -0.51 8.13 0.48
N PHE A 55 0.28 8.12 -0.59
CA PHE A 55 -0.12 8.56 -1.92
C PHE A 55 -0.01 7.39 -2.90
N MET A 56 -0.97 7.27 -3.81
CA MET A 56 -1.05 6.16 -4.77
C MET A 56 -1.25 6.70 -6.19
N THR A 57 -0.73 5.99 -7.19
CA THR A 57 -0.93 6.29 -8.62
C THR A 57 -0.96 4.99 -9.42
N GLY A 58 -1.52 5.00 -10.62
CA GLY A 58 -1.56 3.84 -11.51
C GLY A 58 -2.95 3.22 -11.70
N ASN A 59 -2.96 1.95 -12.07
CA ASN A 59 -4.15 1.14 -12.26
C ASN A 59 -4.96 1.03 -10.97
N ASN A 60 -6.29 1.02 -11.12
CA ASN A 60 -7.21 0.96 -9.99
C ASN A 60 -8.43 0.07 -10.26
N ASP A 61 -8.35 -0.86 -11.22
CA ASP A 61 -9.51 -1.66 -11.64
C ASP A 61 -10.10 -2.50 -10.49
N SER A 62 -9.26 -2.99 -9.59
CA SER A 62 -9.64 -3.69 -8.35
C SER A 62 -9.78 -2.76 -7.14
N GLY A 63 -9.62 -1.45 -7.31
CA GLY A 63 -9.61 -0.48 -6.23
C GLY A 63 -8.30 -0.44 -5.44
N GLN A 64 -7.20 -0.96 -5.98
CA GLN A 64 -5.90 -1.09 -5.31
C GLN A 64 -5.23 0.22 -4.91
N LEU A 65 -5.74 1.37 -5.36
CA LEU A 65 -5.31 2.69 -4.89
C LEU A 65 -6.03 3.12 -3.59
N GLY A 66 -7.16 2.51 -3.23
CA GLY A 66 -7.86 2.79 -1.98
C GLY A 66 -8.61 4.13 -1.91
N VAL A 67 -8.79 4.79 -3.05
CA VAL A 67 -9.35 6.15 -3.19
C VAL A 67 -10.87 6.17 -3.42
N ARG A 68 -11.60 5.12 -3.02
CA ARG A 68 -13.07 5.01 -3.15
C ARG A 68 -13.60 5.10 -4.59
N SER A 69 -12.74 4.80 -5.55
CA SER A 69 -13.04 4.76 -6.99
C SER A 69 -12.33 3.54 -7.58
N ARG A 70 -12.70 3.15 -8.80
CA ARG A 70 -11.97 2.19 -9.64
C ARG A 70 -11.23 2.86 -10.81
N GLU A 71 -11.26 4.18 -10.86
CA GLU A 71 -10.58 4.92 -11.92
C GLU A 71 -9.08 4.98 -11.65
N SER A 72 -8.29 4.64 -12.67
CA SER A 72 -6.84 4.76 -12.66
C SER A 72 -6.42 6.22 -12.48
N GLN A 73 -5.30 6.45 -11.79
CA GLN A 73 -4.82 7.80 -11.47
C GLN A 73 -3.48 8.06 -12.15
N LEU A 74 -3.43 9.12 -12.96
CA LEU A 74 -2.22 9.53 -13.69
C LEU A 74 -1.26 10.35 -12.80
N SER A 75 -1.78 10.95 -11.74
CA SER A 75 -1.03 11.70 -10.74
C SER A 75 -1.20 11.08 -9.36
N SER A 76 -0.19 11.23 -8.50
CA SER A 76 -0.24 10.78 -7.11
C SER A 76 -1.43 11.37 -6.36
N MET A 77 -2.30 10.51 -5.84
CA MET A 77 -3.49 10.86 -5.07
C MET A 77 -3.34 10.37 -3.63
N ARG A 78 -3.68 11.22 -2.65
CA ARG A 78 -3.67 10.86 -1.23
C ARG A 78 -4.79 9.87 -0.90
N VAL A 79 -4.47 8.83 -0.14
CA VAL A 79 -5.44 7.85 0.37
C VAL A 79 -6.08 8.37 1.65
N SER A 80 -6.96 9.37 1.53
CA SER A 80 -7.52 10.10 2.69
C SER A 80 -8.33 9.24 3.66
N SER A 81 -8.78 8.05 3.24
CA SER A 81 -9.40 7.06 4.11
C SER A 81 -8.45 6.51 5.19
N LEU A 82 -7.13 6.69 5.03
CA LEU A 82 -6.10 6.30 5.99
C LEU A 82 -5.63 7.44 6.89
N ASP A 83 -6.12 8.68 6.73
CA ASP A 83 -5.66 9.85 7.50
C ASP A 83 -5.86 9.71 9.03
N ILE A 84 -6.68 8.76 9.47
CA ILE A 84 -6.86 8.41 10.90
C ILE A 84 -5.75 7.50 11.45
N TYR A 85 -4.85 7.02 10.60
CA TYR A 85 -3.72 6.17 10.94
C TYR A 85 -2.43 6.83 10.47
N ARG A 86 -1.34 6.61 11.19
CA ARG A 86 0.01 6.87 10.65
C ARG A 86 0.52 5.58 10.03
N ILE A 87 0.78 5.58 8.73
CA ILE A 87 1.31 4.40 8.03
C ILE A 87 2.83 4.32 8.24
N SER A 88 3.32 3.14 8.63
CA SER A 88 4.74 2.87 8.89
C SER A 88 5.41 2.05 7.79
N HIS A 89 4.63 1.27 7.05
CA HIS A 89 5.11 0.47 5.91
C HIS A 89 4.00 0.21 4.90
N VAL A 90 4.35 0.04 3.62
CA VAL A 90 3.40 -0.34 2.57
C VAL A 90 4.07 -1.27 1.56
N ALA A 91 3.29 -2.21 1.02
CA ALA A 91 3.67 -3.11 -0.06
C ALA A 91 2.54 -3.22 -1.10
N CYS A 92 2.94 -3.23 -2.37
CA CYS A 92 2.06 -3.40 -3.52
C CYS A 92 2.22 -4.83 -4.06
N GLY A 93 1.11 -5.55 -4.20
CA GLY A 93 1.02 -6.77 -4.98
C GLY A 93 0.63 -6.47 -6.43
N GLN A 94 0.14 -7.46 -7.17
CA GLN A 94 -0.28 -7.22 -8.56
C GLN A 94 -1.49 -6.27 -8.65
N ALA A 95 -2.55 -6.58 -7.91
CA ALA A 95 -3.80 -5.84 -7.88
C ALA A 95 -4.31 -5.60 -6.45
N HIS A 96 -3.43 -5.67 -5.44
CA HIS A 96 -3.76 -5.40 -4.05
C HIS A 96 -2.66 -4.60 -3.36
N THR A 97 -3.02 -3.89 -2.31
CA THR A 97 -2.09 -3.11 -1.48
C THR A 97 -2.28 -3.48 -0.02
N VAL A 98 -1.17 -3.57 0.70
CA VAL A 98 -1.14 -3.85 2.13
C VAL A 98 -0.27 -2.80 2.83
N ALA A 99 -0.79 -2.24 3.93
CA ALA A 99 -0.09 -1.27 4.75
C ALA A 99 -0.05 -1.72 6.21
N VAL A 100 0.97 -1.24 6.93
CA VAL A 100 1.14 -1.42 8.37
C VAL A 100 1.03 -0.04 9.01
N THR A 101 0.26 0.08 10.08
CA THR A 101 0.19 1.31 10.88
C THR A 101 1.38 1.40 11.84
N ASP A 102 1.63 2.56 12.42
CA ASP A 102 2.60 2.73 13.51
C ASP A 102 2.24 1.94 14.78
N MET A 103 0.95 1.68 15.00
CA MET A 103 0.43 0.80 16.04
C MET A 103 0.52 -0.70 15.70
N GLY A 104 1.17 -1.06 14.59
CA GLY A 104 1.40 -2.45 14.17
C GLY A 104 0.18 -3.16 13.59
N ALA A 105 -0.91 -2.46 13.29
CA ALA A 105 -2.08 -3.04 12.65
C ALA A 105 -1.86 -3.18 11.14
N VAL A 106 -2.43 -4.23 10.54
CA VAL A 106 -2.40 -4.45 9.08
C VAL A 106 -3.71 -4.00 8.44
N VAL A 107 -3.59 -3.23 7.37
CA VAL A 107 -4.70 -2.77 6.52
C VAL A 107 -4.47 -3.28 5.11
N SER A 108 -5.49 -3.81 4.44
CA SER A 108 -5.38 -4.33 3.07
C SER A 108 -6.61 -4.00 2.22
N TRP A 109 -6.38 -3.80 0.93
CA TRP A 109 -7.42 -3.47 -0.07
C TRP A 109 -6.98 -3.86 -1.50
N GLY A 110 -7.91 -3.83 -2.44
CA GLY A 110 -7.74 -4.27 -3.82
C GLY A 110 -8.38 -5.64 -4.08
N ALA A 111 -7.75 -6.42 -4.97
CA ALA A 111 -8.19 -7.75 -5.40
C ALA A 111 -8.25 -8.74 -4.23
N SER A 112 -9.31 -9.54 -4.16
CA SER A 112 -9.53 -10.49 -3.04
C SER A 112 -9.64 -11.97 -3.46
N GLU A 113 -9.49 -12.27 -4.75
CA GLU A 113 -9.75 -13.58 -5.38
C GLU A 113 -9.10 -14.80 -4.75
N PHE A 114 -7.91 -14.65 -4.17
CA PHE A 114 -7.13 -15.73 -3.60
C PHE A 114 -6.96 -15.59 -2.08
N GLY A 115 -7.73 -14.70 -1.45
CA GLY A 115 -7.63 -14.41 -0.02
C GLY A 115 -6.41 -13.57 0.36
N GLN A 116 -5.71 -12.97 -0.61
CA GLN A 116 -4.50 -12.16 -0.41
C GLN A 116 -4.68 -10.98 0.55
N LEU A 117 -5.93 -10.54 0.76
CA LEU A 117 -6.26 -9.47 1.71
C LEU A 117 -6.38 -9.96 3.16
N GLY A 118 -6.57 -11.26 3.41
CA GLY A 118 -6.65 -11.82 4.76
C GLY A 118 -7.97 -11.57 5.53
N HIS A 119 -9.03 -11.08 4.89
CA HIS A 119 -10.27 -10.69 5.58
C HIS A 119 -11.20 -11.83 5.98
N LYS A 120 -10.99 -13.07 5.50
CA LYS A 120 -11.85 -14.24 5.76
C LYS A 120 -13.35 -13.93 5.61
N ASP A 121 -13.74 -13.24 4.55
CA ASP A 121 -15.16 -13.01 4.27
C ASP A 121 -15.77 -14.31 3.72
N ALA A 122 -16.83 -14.80 4.38
CA ALA A 122 -17.50 -16.05 4.06
C ALA A 122 -18.50 -15.94 2.90
N ILE A 123 -18.71 -14.72 2.39
CA ILE A 123 -19.76 -14.39 1.43
C ILE A 123 -19.14 -13.46 0.40
N ASP A 124 -18.88 -14.05 -0.76
CA ASP A 124 -18.42 -13.44 -2.01
C ASP A 124 -17.00 -12.86 -2.02
N VAL A 125 -16.25 -13.33 -3.02
CA VAL A 125 -14.98 -12.79 -3.48
C VAL A 125 -15.25 -11.43 -4.12
N VAL A 126 -15.34 -10.40 -3.28
CA VAL A 126 -15.54 -9.02 -3.75
C VAL A 126 -14.29 -8.20 -3.44
N ASP A 127 -13.80 -7.50 -4.45
CA ASP A 127 -12.69 -6.57 -4.31
C ASP A 127 -13.00 -5.50 -3.27
N VAL A 128 -12.01 -5.22 -2.43
CA VAL A 128 -12.15 -4.25 -1.34
C VAL A 128 -11.58 -2.92 -1.83
N ILE A 129 -12.44 -2.00 -2.28
CA ILE A 129 -12.00 -0.73 -2.89
C ILE A 129 -11.57 0.36 -1.87
N GLN A 130 -11.62 0.05 -0.57
CA GLN A 130 -11.21 0.93 0.51
C GLN A 130 -10.30 0.20 1.50
N PRO A 131 -9.25 0.86 2.04
CA PRO A 131 -8.42 0.28 3.08
C PRO A 131 -9.25 -0.27 4.25
N ARG A 132 -9.11 -1.57 4.54
CA ARG A 132 -9.82 -2.26 5.63
C ARG A 132 -8.83 -2.96 6.54
N ILE A 133 -9.03 -2.82 7.86
CA ILE A 133 -8.23 -3.53 8.87
C ILE A 133 -8.44 -5.03 8.73
N VAL A 134 -7.35 -5.78 8.65
CA VAL A 134 -7.36 -7.24 8.72
C VAL A 134 -7.69 -7.63 10.16
N LYS A 135 -8.75 -8.42 10.35
CA LYS A 135 -9.20 -8.86 11.69
C LYS A 135 -8.45 -10.10 12.15
N GLY A 136 -8.49 -10.37 13.46
CA GLY A 136 -7.85 -11.55 14.06
C GLY A 136 -6.34 -11.44 14.25
N THR A 137 -5.80 -10.23 14.10
CA THR A 137 -4.37 -9.88 14.21
C THR A 137 -4.10 -8.90 15.35
N ARG A 138 -5.08 -8.67 16.24
CA ARG A 138 -5.02 -7.61 17.27
C ARG A 138 -3.92 -7.84 18.31
N ASP A 139 -3.58 -9.10 18.56
CA ASP A 139 -2.55 -9.48 19.54
C ASP A 139 -1.16 -9.60 18.90
N LEU A 140 -1.00 -9.13 17.66
CA LEU A 140 0.26 -9.18 16.91
C LEU A 140 0.67 -7.76 16.53
N HIS A 141 1.95 -7.44 16.75
CA HIS A 141 2.53 -6.17 16.33
C HIS A 141 3.32 -6.34 15.03
N PHE A 142 2.70 -6.03 13.89
CA PHE A 142 3.36 -6.12 12.59
C PHE A 142 4.29 -4.93 12.36
N VAL A 143 5.44 -5.20 11.74
CA VAL A 143 6.44 -4.16 11.42
C VAL A 143 6.73 -4.06 9.93
N ARG A 144 6.53 -5.14 9.16
CA ARG A 144 6.77 -5.16 7.71
C ARG A 144 5.76 -6.05 7.01
N VAL A 145 5.51 -5.72 5.75
CA VAL A 145 4.69 -6.52 4.82
C VAL A 145 5.41 -6.62 3.49
N ALA A 146 5.19 -7.72 2.77
CA ALA A 146 5.62 -7.92 1.40
C ALA A 146 4.50 -8.61 0.62
N CYS A 147 4.36 -8.27 -0.65
CA CYS A 147 3.30 -8.79 -1.51
C CYS A 147 3.90 -9.43 -2.76
N GLY A 148 3.44 -10.63 -3.08
CA GLY A 148 3.60 -11.22 -4.41
C GLY A 148 2.42 -10.85 -5.32
N ALA A 149 2.23 -11.61 -6.39
CA ALA A 149 1.12 -11.37 -7.31
C ALA A 149 -0.25 -11.47 -6.60
N ALA A 150 -0.45 -12.57 -5.86
CA ALA A 150 -1.71 -12.91 -5.19
C ALA A 150 -1.49 -13.50 -3.78
N HIS A 151 -0.40 -13.11 -3.10
CA HIS A 151 -0.16 -13.52 -1.70
C HIS A 151 0.52 -12.39 -0.91
N THR A 152 0.34 -12.43 0.41
CA THR A 152 0.86 -11.45 1.36
C THR A 152 1.69 -12.14 2.43
N LEU A 153 2.85 -11.59 2.73
CA LEU A 153 3.70 -11.95 3.87
C LEU A 153 3.70 -10.78 4.84
N ALA A 154 3.65 -11.07 6.13
CA ALA A 154 3.70 -10.06 7.18
C ALA A 154 4.64 -10.53 8.30
N LEU A 155 5.52 -9.63 8.73
CA LEU A 155 6.52 -9.87 9.77
C LEU A 155 6.11 -9.13 11.04
N THR A 156 6.04 -9.85 12.16
CA THR A 156 5.87 -9.26 13.48
C THR A 156 7.21 -8.78 14.03
N GLY A 157 7.19 -7.69 14.80
CA GLY A 157 8.33 -7.29 15.61
C GLY A 157 8.52 -8.25 16.79
N GLU A 158 9.70 -8.24 17.38
CA GLU A 158 9.87 -8.83 18.71
C GLU A 158 9.22 -7.90 19.74
N ASP A 159 8.24 -8.39 20.49
CA ASP A 159 7.78 -7.72 21.69
C ASP A 159 8.89 -7.80 22.74
N THR A 160 9.73 -6.76 22.82
CA THR A 160 10.81 -6.69 23.82
C THR A 160 10.28 -6.75 25.26
N GLU A 161 8.98 -6.52 25.48
CA GLU A 161 8.34 -6.66 26.79
C GLU A 161 7.97 -8.11 27.15
N PHE A 162 7.69 -8.99 26.19
CA PHE A 162 7.33 -10.39 26.46
C PHE A 162 8.55 -11.30 26.69
N CYS A 163 9.73 -10.95 26.16
CA CYS A 163 10.95 -11.71 26.43
C CYS A 163 11.48 -11.54 27.87
N MET A 164 11.14 -10.44 28.55
CA MET A 164 11.57 -10.17 29.94
C MET A 164 10.67 -10.85 30.99
N LEU A 165 9.44 -11.20 30.64
CA LEU A 165 8.48 -11.87 31.55
C LEU A 165 8.60 -13.40 31.58
N ASN A 166 9.39 -14.00 30.69
CA ASN A 166 9.65 -15.45 30.67
C ASN A 166 11.05 -15.83 31.20
N LEU A 167 11.75 -14.90 31.85
CA LEU A 167 13.08 -15.12 32.45
C LEU A 167 13.15 -14.80 33.97
N LEU A 168 11.99 -14.71 34.65
CA LEU A 168 11.91 -14.60 36.11
C LEU A 168 11.03 -15.71 36.70
#